data_AF-A0A166B5Z2-F1
#
_entry.id   AF-A0A166B5Z2-F1
#
_cell.length_a   1.000
_cell.length_b   1.000
_cell.length_c   1.000
_cell.angle_alpha   90.00
_cell.angle_beta   90.00
_cell.angle_gamma   90.00
#
_symmetry.space_group_name_H-M   'P 1'
#
loop_
_entity.id
_entity.type
_entity.pdbx_description
1 polymer ?
#
loop_
_entity_poly.entity_id
_entity_poly.type
_entity_poly.pdbx_seq_one_letter_code
_entity_poly.pdbx_strand_id
1 'polypeptide(L)'
;MAKAPSSAARNAGQAGLIAGRKAGGEAARLNGMTNIKKNGKAPDVIDSSTAAAKRVPPSGPKGLNKGEKTDLSANEWEAQRPKGTPTKNNKNFVKAEKYADGSYKVHMKHSSGDTYSVPFDKDGNPDFYSVRNETKNGELVEAVYRDSEVELTKLAHPNDYANKYDLSTANGRKKAKDAARDVDKRAAEGAFQKTPFYHWHHNGGTSMIAVDEEVHRLFKHYGEFSRNSKT
;
A
#
# COMPACT_ATOMS: atom_id res chain seq x y z
N MET A 1 -26.53 -21.71 86.10
CA MET A 1 -25.19 -22.32 86.28
C MET A 1 -24.79 -22.98 84.97
N ALA A 2 -23.54 -22.77 84.56
CA ALA A 2 -23.00 -23.04 83.22
C ALA A 2 -22.27 -24.40 83.12
N LYS A 3 -22.22 -24.99 81.91
CA LYS A 3 -20.96 -25.23 81.16
C LYS A 3 -21.23 -25.66 79.70
N ALA A 4 -20.39 -25.16 78.79
CA ALA A 4 -20.49 -25.15 77.32
C ALA A 4 -20.21 -26.50 76.61
N PRO A 5 -20.38 -26.57 75.28
CA PRO A 5 -19.19 -26.61 74.42
C PRO A 5 -19.27 -25.76 73.12
N SER A 6 -18.16 -25.80 72.39
CA SER A 6 -17.53 -24.85 71.48
C SER A 6 -18.08 -24.74 70.03
N SER A 7 -18.11 -23.48 69.57
CA SER A 7 -18.04 -22.93 68.20
C SER A 7 -17.99 -23.84 66.95
N ALA A 8 -19.09 -23.76 66.20
CA ALA A 8 -19.24 -23.39 64.78
C ALA A 8 -18.53 -24.18 63.66
N ALA A 9 -19.32 -24.98 62.94
CA ALA A 9 -18.99 -25.58 61.66
C ALA A 9 -19.83 -24.98 60.50
N ARG A 10 -19.10 -24.49 59.49
CA ARG A 10 -19.23 -24.64 58.02
C ARG A 10 -20.61 -24.69 57.32
N ASN A 11 -20.74 -23.73 56.40
CA ASN A 11 -21.22 -23.79 55.00
C ASN A 11 -22.60 -24.40 54.66
N ALA A 12 -23.54 -23.52 54.30
CA ALA A 12 -24.44 -23.70 53.15
C ALA A 12 -25.04 -22.33 52.76
N GLY A 13 -24.89 -21.92 51.50
CA GLY A 13 -25.43 -20.68 50.96
C GLY A 13 -25.63 -20.81 49.46
N GLN A 14 -26.88 -21.10 49.10
CA GLN A 14 -27.36 -21.65 47.83
C GLN A 14 -27.84 -20.55 46.86
N ALA A 15 -27.72 -20.84 45.57
CA ALA A 15 -28.60 -20.48 44.44
C ALA A 15 -29.07 -19.03 44.19
N GLY A 16 -28.87 -18.59 42.94
CA GLY A 16 -29.60 -17.48 42.32
C GLY A 16 -29.32 -17.35 40.82
N LEU A 17 -30.19 -17.92 39.98
CA LEU A 17 -30.27 -17.65 38.54
C LEU A 17 -31.08 -16.36 38.33
N ILE A 18 -30.47 -15.30 37.79
CA ILE A 18 -31.19 -14.14 37.22
C ILE A 18 -30.52 -13.76 35.89
N ALA A 19 -31.38 -13.48 34.91
CA ALA A 19 -31.14 -13.36 33.48
C ALA A 19 -30.33 -12.14 33.01
N GLY A 20 -29.53 -12.35 31.95
CA GLY A 20 -29.81 -11.75 30.63
C GLY A 20 -29.30 -10.35 30.27
N ARG A 21 -28.29 -10.34 29.38
CA ARG A 21 -27.98 -9.39 28.28
C ARG A 21 -27.08 -8.15 28.51
N LYS A 22 -25.98 -8.20 27.72
CA LYS A 22 -25.43 -7.21 26.76
C LYS A 22 -24.36 -6.19 27.21
N ALA A 23 -23.33 -6.13 26.35
CA ALA A 23 -22.29 -5.11 26.13
C ALA A 23 -21.25 -4.99 27.27
N GLY A 24 -19.94 -5.23 27.07
CA GLY A 24 -19.09 -4.86 25.93
C GLY A 24 -18.72 -3.38 26.09
N GLY A 25 -17.49 -2.96 26.35
CA GLY A 25 -16.21 -3.63 26.57
C GLY A 25 -15.17 -2.52 26.49
N GLU A 26 -14.31 -2.36 27.48
CA GLU A 26 -13.06 -1.60 27.34
C GLU A 26 -12.19 -1.75 28.59
N ALA A 27 -10.88 -1.72 28.33
CA ALA A 27 -9.78 -1.43 29.25
C ALA A 27 -9.45 -2.46 30.36
N ALA A 28 -8.34 -3.19 30.15
CA ALA A 28 -7.22 -3.15 31.08
C ALA A 28 -5.94 -3.66 30.39
N ARG A 29 -4.96 -2.76 30.28
CA ARG A 29 -3.59 -3.02 29.89
C ARG A 29 -2.89 -3.83 30.98
N LEU A 30 -1.95 -4.69 30.55
CA LEU A 30 -0.77 -5.20 31.26
C LEU A 30 -0.88 -5.60 32.75
N ASN A 31 -0.68 -6.90 33.04
CA ASN A 31 0.55 -7.41 33.64
C ASN A 31 0.42 -8.89 34.00
N GLY A 32 1.53 -9.64 33.89
CA GLY A 32 1.73 -10.86 34.68
C GLY A 32 2.04 -12.13 33.88
N MET A 33 3.32 -12.32 33.59
CA MET A 33 3.93 -13.59 33.14
C MET A 33 3.55 -14.77 34.03
N THR A 34 3.43 -15.97 33.46
CA THR A 34 4.11 -17.17 34.00
C THR A 34 4.37 -18.21 32.91
N ASN A 35 5.64 -18.25 32.48
CA ASN A 35 6.52 -19.41 32.27
C ASN A 35 5.97 -20.72 31.69
N ILE A 36 6.32 -21.00 30.43
CA ILE A 36 6.77 -22.34 30.02
C ILE A 36 8.10 -22.19 29.28
N LYS A 37 9.20 -22.43 30.01
CA LYS A 37 10.51 -22.70 29.42
C LYS A 37 10.54 -24.13 28.90
N LYS A 38 10.71 -24.31 27.59
CA LYS A 38 11.39 -25.48 27.01
C LYS A 38 12.16 -25.01 25.77
N ASN A 39 13.43 -25.41 25.73
CA ASN A 39 14.43 -24.97 24.76
C ASN A 39 13.95 -25.07 23.32
N GLY A 40 14.14 -23.97 22.59
CA GLY A 40 13.81 -23.84 21.17
C GLY A 40 13.49 -22.39 20.90
N LYS A 41 14.49 -21.65 20.39
CA LYS A 41 14.42 -20.26 19.95
C LYS A 41 12.98 -19.86 19.55
N ALA A 42 12.38 -18.93 20.28
CA ALA A 42 11.14 -18.30 19.81
C ALA A 42 11.39 -17.83 18.37
N PRO A 43 10.44 -17.99 17.42
CA PRO A 43 10.60 -17.36 16.13
C PRO A 43 10.89 -15.88 16.43
N ASP A 44 11.97 -15.36 15.85
CA ASP A 44 12.28 -13.94 15.93
C ASP A 44 11.01 -13.21 15.45
N VAL A 45 10.24 -12.73 16.42
CA VAL A 45 9.16 -11.79 16.15
C VAL A 45 9.93 -10.62 15.61
N ILE A 46 9.86 -10.43 14.29
CA ILE A 46 10.49 -9.29 13.63
C ILE A 46 9.91 -8.08 14.35
N ASP A 47 10.70 -7.55 15.28
CA ASP A 47 10.54 -6.21 15.79
C ASP A 47 10.79 -5.34 14.57
N SER A 48 9.69 -5.06 13.87
CA SER A 48 9.65 -4.15 12.75
C SER A 48 9.64 -2.74 13.34
N SER A 49 10.68 -2.45 14.14
CA SER A 49 11.04 -1.11 14.55
C SER A 49 11.60 -0.40 13.30
N THR A 50 10.70 -0.11 12.36
CA THR A 50 10.98 0.72 11.22
C THR A 50 11.29 2.12 11.74
N ALA A 51 12.43 2.67 11.33
CA ALA A 51 12.64 4.10 11.37
C ALA A 51 11.39 4.79 10.81
N ALA A 52 10.76 5.63 11.63
CA ALA A 52 9.43 6.17 11.37
C ALA A 52 9.38 6.85 9.99
N ALA A 53 8.34 6.57 9.22
CA ALA A 53 8.05 7.28 7.99
C ALA A 53 7.91 8.78 8.31
N LYS A 54 8.48 9.63 7.45
CA LYS A 54 8.50 11.08 7.68
C LYS A 54 7.96 11.81 6.45
N ARG A 55 7.32 12.95 6.68
CA ARG A 55 6.94 13.87 5.61
C ARG A 55 8.20 14.47 5.00
N VAL A 56 8.19 14.57 3.67
CA VAL A 56 9.26 15.20 2.90
C VAL A 56 8.65 16.26 1.99
N PRO A 57 9.45 17.24 1.52
CA PRO A 57 8.99 18.13 0.46
C PRO A 57 8.53 17.32 -0.76
N PRO A 58 7.41 17.70 -1.41
CA PRO A 58 6.94 16.99 -2.58
C PRO A 58 8.00 17.03 -3.69
N SER A 59 8.24 15.89 -4.34
CA SER A 59 9.23 15.78 -5.42
C SER A 59 8.84 16.61 -6.64
N GLY A 60 7.53 16.87 -6.81
CA GLY A 60 6.98 17.57 -7.96
C GLY A 60 7.14 16.79 -9.28
N PRO A 61 6.84 17.45 -10.43
CA PRO A 61 7.04 16.91 -11.76
C PRO A 61 8.48 16.46 -12.00
N LYS A 62 8.66 15.28 -12.60
CA LYS A 62 9.99 14.70 -12.90
C LYS A 62 10.61 15.27 -14.18
N GLY A 63 9.84 16.02 -14.96
CA GLY A 63 10.29 16.61 -16.22
C GLY A 63 10.68 15.56 -17.27
N LEU A 64 9.92 14.46 -17.36
CA LEU A 64 10.11 13.39 -18.35
C LEU A 64 9.66 13.81 -19.75
N ASN A 65 9.82 12.90 -20.72
CA ASN A 65 9.33 13.02 -22.09
C ASN A 65 10.04 14.13 -22.87
N LYS A 66 11.38 14.10 -22.89
CA LYS A 66 12.22 15.08 -23.60
C LYS A 66 12.61 14.59 -25.00
N GLY A 67 12.72 15.55 -25.91
CA GLY A 67 13.20 15.33 -27.28
C GLY A 67 12.11 14.87 -28.24
N GLU A 68 12.53 14.35 -29.39
CA GLU A 68 11.63 13.84 -30.41
C GLU A 68 10.79 12.68 -29.88
N LYS A 69 9.52 12.64 -30.27
CA LYS A 69 8.58 11.59 -29.90
C LYS A 69 8.26 10.69 -31.07
N THR A 70 8.08 9.41 -30.78
CA THR A 70 7.64 8.39 -31.73
C THR A 70 6.38 7.72 -31.18
N ASP A 71 5.30 7.75 -31.95
CA ASP A 71 4.07 7.04 -31.61
C ASP A 71 4.31 5.52 -31.78
N LEU A 72 3.88 4.74 -30.80
CA LEU A 72 3.99 3.28 -30.81
C LEU A 72 2.63 2.65 -31.11
N SER A 73 2.60 1.69 -32.03
CA SER A 73 1.46 0.77 -32.13
C SER A 73 1.31 -0.05 -30.84
N ALA A 74 0.11 -0.59 -30.60
CA ALA A 74 -0.16 -1.42 -29.43
C ALA A 74 0.76 -2.66 -29.34
N ASN A 75 1.17 -3.21 -30.49
CA ASN A 75 2.09 -4.35 -30.53
C ASN A 75 3.54 -3.94 -30.24
N GLU A 76 4.00 -2.81 -30.79
CA GLU A 76 5.34 -2.27 -30.47
C GLU A 76 5.45 -1.89 -29.00
N TRP A 77 4.38 -1.30 -28.44
CA TRP A 77 4.31 -1.02 -27.01
C TRP A 77 4.43 -2.31 -26.19
N GLU A 78 3.62 -3.34 -26.45
CA GLU A 78 3.68 -4.58 -25.67
C GLU A 78 5.05 -5.27 -25.75
N ALA A 79 5.75 -5.16 -26.89
CA ALA A 79 7.06 -5.76 -27.08
C ALA A 79 8.18 -5.09 -26.27
N GLN A 80 8.08 -3.77 -26.01
CA GLN A 80 9.17 -3.00 -25.38
C GLN A 80 8.79 -2.30 -24.07
N ARG A 81 7.53 -2.39 -23.63
CA ARG A 81 7.07 -1.66 -22.46
C ARG A 81 7.81 -2.09 -21.20
N PRO A 82 8.14 -1.15 -20.28
CA PRO A 82 8.65 -1.51 -18.97
C PRO A 82 7.66 -2.39 -18.19
N LYS A 83 8.18 -3.28 -17.34
CA LYS A 83 7.34 -4.12 -16.48
C LYS A 83 6.52 -3.25 -15.54
N GLY A 84 5.25 -3.62 -15.36
CA GLY A 84 4.36 -2.83 -14.52
C GLY A 84 3.98 -1.51 -15.17
N THR A 85 3.71 -1.53 -16.48
CA THR A 85 3.01 -0.48 -17.22
C THR A 85 1.74 -1.06 -17.85
N PRO A 86 0.80 -0.24 -18.37
CA PRO A 86 -0.39 -0.74 -19.05
C PRO A 86 -0.06 -1.72 -20.17
N THR A 87 -0.86 -2.78 -20.30
CA THR A 87 -0.71 -3.74 -21.40
C THR A 87 -1.63 -3.35 -22.56
N LYS A 88 -1.33 -3.85 -23.76
CA LYS A 88 -2.22 -3.64 -24.93
C LYS A 88 -3.63 -4.19 -24.76
N ASN A 89 -3.83 -5.15 -23.84
CA ASN A 89 -5.12 -5.77 -23.56
C ASN A 89 -5.93 -5.00 -22.50
N ASN A 90 -5.37 -3.93 -21.93
CA ASN A 90 -6.13 -3.07 -21.03
C ASN A 90 -7.21 -2.36 -21.87
N LYS A 91 -8.49 -2.57 -21.51
CA LYS A 91 -9.65 -1.99 -22.22
C LYS A 91 -9.63 -0.45 -22.34
N ASN A 92 -8.90 0.21 -21.45
CA ASN A 92 -8.76 1.66 -21.43
C ASN A 92 -7.49 2.12 -22.16
N PHE A 93 -6.61 1.23 -22.61
CA PHE A 93 -5.39 1.63 -23.33
C PHE A 93 -5.75 2.26 -24.67
N VAL A 94 -5.18 3.43 -24.95
CA VAL A 94 -5.37 4.15 -26.22
C VAL A 94 -4.11 4.05 -27.08
N LYS A 95 -3.00 4.58 -26.58
CA LYS A 95 -1.70 4.53 -27.25
C LYS A 95 -0.55 4.76 -26.26
N ALA A 96 0.67 4.52 -26.74
CA ALA A 96 1.88 4.92 -26.05
C ALA A 96 2.79 5.71 -27.02
N GLU A 97 3.53 6.66 -26.49
CA GLU A 97 4.55 7.42 -27.20
C GLU A 97 5.89 7.15 -26.52
N LYS A 98 6.96 7.00 -27.30
CA LYS A 98 8.34 6.88 -26.81
C LYS A 98 9.08 8.16 -27.11
N TYR A 99 9.87 8.63 -26.15
CA TYR A 99 10.68 9.83 -26.29
C TYR A 99 12.15 9.48 -26.44
N ALA A 100 12.93 10.39 -27.04
CA ALA A 100 14.36 10.22 -27.30
C ALA A 100 15.19 9.97 -26.03
N ASP A 101 14.75 10.50 -24.88
CA ASP A 101 15.35 10.25 -23.56
C ASP A 101 15.03 8.85 -22.98
N GLY A 102 14.29 8.01 -23.72
CA GLY A 102 13.89 6.66 -23.35
C GLY A 102 12.67 6.60 -22.43
N SER A 103 12.06 7.74 -22.10
CA SER A 103 10.80 7.78 -21.36
C SER A 103 9.60 7.54 -22.27
N TYR A 104 8.44 7.32 -21.66
CA TYR A 104 7.20 6.99 -22.36
C TYR A 104 6.06 7.88 -21.90
N LYS A 105 5.12 8.18 -22.81
CA LYS A 105 3.81 8.76 -22.45
C LYS A 105 2.74 7.74 -22.75
N VAL A 106 1.96 7.35 -21.75
CA VAL A 106 0.88 6.36 -21.95
C VAL A 106 -0.47 7.06 -21.84
N HIS A 107 -1.32 6.82 -22.83
CA HIS A 107 -2.65 7.40 -22.96
C HIS A 107 -3.71 6.37 -22.60
N MET A 108 -4.63 6.74 -21.72
CA MET A 108 -5.72 5.88 -21.27
C MET A 108 -7.06 6.60 -21.30
N LYS A 109 -8.11 5.88 -21.69
CA LYS A 109 -9.50 6.33 -21.71
C LYS A 109 -10.05 6.36 -20.28
N HIS A 110 -10.49 7.53 -19.85
CA HIS A 110 -11.16 7.77 -18.58
C HIS A 110 -12.66 7.41 -18.67
N SER A 111 -13.27 7.11 -17.52
CA SER A 111 -14.70 6.78 -17.40
C SER A 111 -15.62 7.90 -17.91
N SER A 112 -15.19 9.16 -17.77
CA SER A 112 -15.88 10.34 -18.31
C SER A 112 -15.90 10.41 -19.84
N GLY A 113 -15.10 9.58 -20.53
CA GLY A 113 -14.89 9.67 -21.97
C GLY A 113 -13.68 10.50 -22.37
N ASP A 114 -13.02 11.19 -21.44
CA ASP A 114 -11.76 11.90 -21.71
C ASP A 114 -10.59 10.92 -21.91
N THR A 115 -9.51 11.38 -22.55
CA THR A 115 -8.25 10.65 -22.63
C THR A 115 -7.23 11.31 -21.71
N TYR A 116 -6.76 10.58 -20.71
CA TYR A 116 -5.71 11.04 -19.81
C TYR A 116 -4.37 10.45 -20.24
N SER A 117 -3.29 11.18 -20.02
CA SER A 117 -1.94 10.69 -20.26
C SER A 117 -1.06 10.84 -19.02
N VAL A 118 -0.13 9.89 -18.86
CA VAL A 118 0.86 9.89 -17.79
C VAL A 118 2.25 9.65 -18.38
N PRO A 119 3.24 10.48 -18.06
CA PRO A 119 4.65 10.19 -18.34
C PRO A 119 5.16 9.05 -17.45
N PHE A 120 5.98 8.18 -18.02
CA PHE A 120 6.67 7.08 -17.38
C PHE A 120 8.16 7.19 -17.66
N ASP A 121 9.00 6.98 -16.65
CA ASP A 121 10.43 6.85 -16.89
C ASP A 121 10.74 5.53 -17.63
N LYS A 122 12.00 5.36 -18.05
CA LYS A 122 12.48 4.15 -18.73
C LYS A 122 12.27 2.85 -17.93
N ASP A 123 12.13 2.95 -16.61
CA ASP A 123 11.93 1.81 -15.71
C ASP A 123 10.43 1.52 -15.49
N GLY A 124 9.53 2.37 -16.01
CA GLY A 124 8.09 2.24 -15.88
C GLY A 124 7.51 2.92 -14.64
N ASN A 125 8.22 3.87 -14.02
CA ASN A 125 7.67 4.67 -12.94
C ASN A 125 6.85 5.84 -13.48
N PRO A 126 5.57 5.96 -13.09
CA PRO A 126 4.75 7.10 -13.49
C PRO A 126 5.21 8.40 -12.83
N ASP A 127 4.95 9.51 -13.52
CA ASP A 127 4.98 10.86 -12.98
C ASP A 127 3.55 11.38 -12.83
N PHE A 128 2.92 11.07 -11.69
CA PHE A 128 1.55 11.50 -11.39
C PHE A 128 1.41 13.01 -11.20
N TYR A 129 2.51 13.74 -10.98
CA TYR A 129 2.48 15.21 -10.95
C TYR A 129 2.33 15.84 -12.35
N SER A 130 2.44 15.02 -13.40
CA SER A 130 2.41 15.46 -14.80
C SER A 130 1.25 14.84 -15.60
N VAL A 131 0.17 14.41 -14.93
CA VAL A 131 -1.00 13.84 -15.60
C VAL A 131 -1.69 14.92 -16.45
N ARG A 132 -2.00 14.61 -17.71
CA ARG A 132 -2.65 15.56 -18.63
C ARG A 132 -3.99 15.02 -19.14
N ASN A 133 -4.97 15.90 -19.30
CA ASN A 133 -6.20 15.62 -20.03
C ASN A 133 -6.01 16.01 -21.51
N GLU A 134 -5.76 15.02 -22.35
CA GLU A 134 -5.47 15.21 -23.78
C GLU A 134 -6.72 15.60 -24.57
N THR A 135 -7.91 15.28 -24.07
CA THR A 135 -9.19 15.73 -24.66
C THR A 135 -9.40 17.23 -24.46
N LYS A 136 -8.80 17.81 -23.41
CA LYS A 136 -8.85 19.23 -23.09
C LYS A 136 -7.54 19.95 -23.38
N ASN A 137 -7.00 19.75 -24.59
CA ASN A 137 -5.78 20.43 -25.07
C ASN A 137 -4.55 20.23 -24.14
N GLY A 138 -4.45 19.10 -23.43
CA GLY A 138 -3.33 18.82 -22.55
C GLY A 138 -3.35 19.59 -21.22
N GLU A 139 -4.54 19.98 -20.75
CA GLU A 139 -4.75 20.59 -19.43
C GLU A 139 -4.13 19.71 -18.32
N LEU A 140 -3.50 20.34 -17.33
CA LEU A 140 -2.95 19.62 -16.18
C LEU A 140 -4.09 19.06 -15.33
N VAL A 141 -4.00 17.78 -14.98
CA VAL A 141 -4.87 17.15 -13.99
C VAL A 141 -4.13 17.12 -12.66
N GLU A 142 -4.64 17.82 -11.66
CA GLU A 142 -4.09 17.81 -10.29
C GLU A 142 -4.37 16.48 -9.58
N ALA A 143 -3.67 15.43 -10.03
CA ALA A 143 -3.93 14.07 -9.58
C ALA A 143 -3.29 13.74 -8.21
N VAL A 144 -2.29 14.49 -7.77
CA VAL A 144 -1.60 14.20 -6.50
C VAL A 144 -2.13 15.12 -5.41
N TYR A 145 -2.51 14.56 -4.27
CA TYR A 145 -2.90 15.36 -3.12
C TYR A 145 -1.71 16.16 -2.62
N ARG A 146 -1.93 17.46 -2.42
CA ARG A 146 -0.89 18.40 -2.01
C ARG A 146 -0.17 17.96 -0.74
N ASP A 147 1.16 17.98 -0.78
CA ASP A 147 2.07 17.66 0.34
C ASP A 147 1.87 16.26 0.96
N SER A 148 1.30 15.32 0.20
CA SER A 148 1.04 13.94 0.62
C SER A 148 2.25 13.01 0.51
N GLU A 149 3.39 13.51 0.02
CA GLU A 149 4.57 12.67 -0.15
C GLU A 149 5.20 12.27 1.20
N VAL A 150 5.31 10.96 1.39
CA VAL A 150 5.88 10.34 2.59
C VAL A 150 7.04 9.45 2.18
N GLU A 151 8.22 9.71 2.72
CA GLU A 151 9.37 8.83 2.54
C GLU A 151 9.21 7.60 3.43
N LEU A 152 9.37 6.42 2.83
CA LEU A 152 9.44 5.15 3.52
C LEU A 152 10.91 4.73 3.57
N THR A 153 11.46 4.64 4.78
CA THR A 153 12.87 4.28 5.03
C THR A 153 13.25 2.92 4.42
N LYS A 154 12.27 2.02 4.29
CA LYS A 154 12.35 0.78 3.51
C LYS A 154 10.94 0.43 3.01
N LEU A 155 10.80 0.07 1.74
CA LEU A 155 9.55 -0.52 1.23
C LEU A 155 9.43 -1.98 1.66
N ALA A 156 8.24 -2.37 2.09
CA ALA A 156 7.93 -3.77 2.32
C ALA A 156 8.03 -4.55 1.00
N HIS A 157 8.72 -5.68 1.02
CA HIS A 157 8.85 -6.59 -0.12
C HIS A 157 8.06 -7.88 0.14
N PRO A 158 7.44 -8.51 -0.88
CA PRO A 158 6.75 -9.80 -0.70
C PRO A 158 7.59 -10.88 0.00
N ASN A 159 8.91 -10.86 -0.20
CA ASN A 159 9.84 -11.80 0.45
C ASN A 159 9.92 -11.62 1.97
N ASP A 160 9.64 -10.42 2.50
CA ASP A 160 9.57 -10.20 3.96
C ASP A 160 8.45 -11.04 4.60
N TYR A 161 7.52 -11.58 3.79
CA TYR A 161 6.39 -12.41 4.22
C TYR A 161 6.51 -13.87 3.77
N ALA A 162 7.70 -14.33 3.37
CA ALA A 162 7.93 -15.71 2.93
C ALA A 162 7.64 -16.75 4.02
N ASN A 163 7.73 -16.38 5.30
CA ASN A 163 7.37 -17.21 6.44
C ASN A 163 5.85 -17.33 6.66
N LYS A 164 5.06 -16.44 6.06
CA LYS A 164 3.60 -16.35 6.24
C LYS A 164 2.82 -16.84 5.01
N TYR A 165 3.41 -16.73 3.83
CA TYR A 165 2.78 -17.11 2.57
C TYR A 165 3.71 -17.95 1.70
N ASP A 166 3.14 -18.94 1.01
CA ASP A 166 3.88 -19.76 0.06
C ASP A 166 4.15 -19.00 -1.26
N LEU A 167 5.36 -18.44 -1.37
CA LEU A 167 5.79 -17.67 -2.53
C LEU A 167 6.05 -18.52 -3.79
N SER A 168 6.02 -19.85 -3.69
CA SER A 168 6.08 -20.72 -4.87
C SER A 168 4.77 -20.68 -5.66
N THR A 169 3.65 -20.41 -4.99
CA THR A 169 2.32 -20.33 -5.60
C THR A 169 1.95 -18.91 -6.06
N ALA A 170 1.14 -18.80 -7.11
CA ALA A 170 0.63 -17.51 -7.57
C ALA A 170 -0.22 -16.80 -6.49
N ASN A 171 -1.04 -17.55 -5.76
CA ASN A 171 -1.89 -17.02 -4.70
C ASN A 171 -1.08 -16.53 -3.50
N GLY A 172 -0.07 -17.28 -3.05
CA GLY A 172 0.79 -16.85 -1.95
C GLY A 172 1.62 -15.62 -2.31
N ARG A 173 2.17 -15.54 -3.53
CA ARG A 173 2.80 -14.30 -4.04
C ARG A 173 1.85 -13.11 -4.03
N LYS A 174 0.60 -13.30 -4.47
CA LYS A 174 -0.41 -12.23 -4.44
C LYS A 174 -0.68 -11.76 -3.01
N LYS A 175 -0.92 -12.68 -2.07
CA LYS A 175 -1.17 -12.34 -0.66
C LYS A 175 0.02 -11.64 -0.01
N ALA A 176 1.24 -12.08 -0.28
CA ALA A 176 2.45 -11.44 0.19
C ALA A 176 2.60 -10.01 -0.36
N LYS A 177 2.30 -9.82 -1.64
CA LYS A 177 2.29 -8.50 -2.28
C LYS A 177 1.26 -7.57 -1.66
N ASP A 178 0.04 -8.06 -1.46
CA ASP A 178 -1.03 -7.26 -0.85
C ASP A 178 -0.70 -6.90 0.62
N ALA A 179 -0.12 -7.84 1.37
CA ALA A 179 0.34 -7.57 2.74
C ALA A 179 1.48 -6.53 2.80
N ALA A 180 2.45 -6.61 1.89
CA ALA A 180 3.52 -5.62 1.79
C ALA A 180 2.97 -4.21 1.52
N ARG A 181 2.07 -4.09 0.53
CA ARG A 181 1.40 -2.83 0.20
C ARG A 181 0.61 -2.25 1.36
N ASP A 182 -0.10 -3.10 2.12
CA ASP A 182 -0.87 -2.66 3.27
C ASP A 182 0.01 -2.08 4.38
N VAL A 183 1.23 -2.62 4.56
CA VAL A 183 2.19 -2.08 5.54
C VAL A 183 2.71 -0.72 5.11
N ASP A 184 3.15 -0.59 3.86
CA ASP A 184 3.61 0.70 3.31
C ASP A 184 2.51 1.76 3.39
N LYS A 185 1.28 1.38 3.01
CA LYS A 185 0.09 2.23 3.11
C LYS A 185 -0.16 2.70 4.55
N ARG A 186 -0.15 1.79 5.53
CA ARG A 186 -0.36 2.15 6.93
C ARG A 186 0.73 3.06 7.46
N ALA A 187 1.98 2.86 7.03
CA ALA A 187 3.08 3.76 7.38
C ALA A 187 2.85 5.17 6.82
N ALA A 188 2.41 5.28 5.57
CA ALA A 188 2.05 6.56 4.96
C ALA A 188 0.85 7.23 5.66
N GLU A 189 -0.22 6.49 5.95
CA GLU A 189 -1.38 6.98 6.73
C GLU A 189 -1.05 7.31 8.19
N GLY A 190 0.03 6.76 8.75
CA GLY A 190 0.53 7.13 10.07
C GLY A 190 1.32 8.44 10.06
N ALA A 191 2.04 8.72 8.97
CA ALA A 191 2.84 9.93 8.80
C ALA A 191 2.06 11.10 8.17
N PHE A 192 0.91 10.82 7.55
CA PHE A 192 0.06 11.79 6.88
C PHE A 192 -1.43 11.49 7.13
N GLN A 193 -2.29 12.51 7.08
CA GLN A 193 -3.72 12.32 7.29
C GLN A 193 -4.35 11.47 6.18
N LYS A 194 -5.40 10.72 6.53
CA LYS A 194 -6.21 10.02 5.53
C LYS A 194 -6.81 11.02 4.54
N THR A 195 -6.69 10.72 3.25
CA THR A 195 -7.21 11.55 2.16
C THR A 195 -8.40 10.84 1.49
N PRO A 196 -9.65 11.29 1.76
CA PRO A 196 -10.82 10.75 1.08
C PRO A 196 -10.70 10.94 -0.43
N PHE A 197 -11.13 9.95 -1.23
CA PHE A 197 -11.06 9.95 -2.70
C PHE A 197 -9.64 9.90 -3.29
N TYR A 198 -8.62 9.64 -2.46
CA TYR A 198 -7.26 9.37 -2.92
C TYR A 198 -6.82 7.98 -2.49
N HIS A 199 -5.87 7.43 -3.24
CA HIS A 199 -5.24 6.15 -3.01
C HIS A 199 -3.73 6.29 -2.95
N TRP A 200 -3.14 5.64 -1.95
CA TRP A 200 -1.70 5.59 -1.80
C TRP A 200 -1.04 4.82 -2.94
N HIS A 201 -0.06 5.44 -3.57
CA HIS A 201 0.73 4.89 -4.65
C HIS A 201 2.23 5.04 -4.35
N HIS A 202 3.02 4.00 -4.61
CA HIS A 202 4.48 4.07 -4.53
C HIS A 202 5.05 5.05 -5.57
N ASN A 203 5.84 6.03 -5.14
CA ASN A 203 6.49 6.99 -6.03
C ASN A 203 7.98 6.68 -6.15
N GLY A 204 8.39 5.96 -7.19
CA GLY A 204 9.82 5.77 -7.50
C GLY A 204 10.61 4.86 -6.54
N GLY A 205 9.92 4.10 -5.68
CA GLY A 205 10.52 3.01 -4.90
C GLY A 205 11.00 3.38 -3.48
N THR A 206 10.87 4.63 -3.03
CA THR A 206 11.27 5.04 -1.67
C THR A 206 10.27 5.97 -0.99
N SER A 207 9.20 6.37 -1.68
CA SER A 207 8.14 7.18 -1.10
C SER A 207 6.75 6.70 -1.54
N MET A 208 5.73 7.20 -0.84
CA MET A 208 4.33 7.08 -1.23
C MET A 208 3.74 8.47 -1.43
N ILE A 209 2.80 8.57 -2.37
CA ILE A 209 1.98 9.76 -2.62
C ILE A 209 0.51 9.36 -2.65
N ALA A 210 -0.39 10.27 -2.27
CA ALA A 210 -1.82 10.04 -2.41
C ALA A 210 -2.29 10.54 -3.80
N VAL A 211 -2.78 9.63 -4.64
CA VAL A 211 -3.23 9.90 -6.02
C VAL A 211 -4.74 9.81 -6.11
N ASP A 212 -5.38 10.73 -6.84
CA ASP A 212 -6.81 10.74 -7.12
C ASP A 212 -7.31 9.35 -7.51
N GLU A 213 -8.45 8.93 -6.96
CA GLU A 213 -8.95 7.58 -7.12
C GLU A 213 -9.13 7.18 -8.59
N GLU A 214 -9.64 8.07 -9.43
CA GLU A 214 -9.93 7.75 -10.82
C GLU A 214 -8.63 7.63 -11.64
N VAL A 215 -7.69 8.55 -11.42
CA VAL A 215 -6.34 8.47 -12.02
C VAL A 215 -5.60 7.22 -11.54
N HIS A 216 -5.64 6.95 -10.24
CA HIS A 216 -5.03 5.76 -9.65
C HIS A 216 -5.65 4.47 -10.20
N ARG A 217 -6.96 4.44 -10.46
CA ARG A 217 -7.65 3.27 -11.03
C ARG A 217 -7.23 3.02 -12.48
N LEU A 218 -7.03 4.08 -13.27
CA LEU A 218 -6.53 3.97 -14.64
C LEU A 218 -5.10 3.43 -14.67
N PHE A 219 -4.22 4.01 -13.84
CA PHE A 219 -2.79 3.73 -13.86
C PHE A 219 -2.33 2.86 -12.68
N LYS A 220 -3.23 1.99 -12.20
CA LYS A 220 -3.08 1.26 -10.94
C LYS A 220 -1.83 0.39 -10.92
N HIS A 221 -1.05 0.51 -9.85
CA HIS A 221 0.11 -0.36 -9.56
C HIS A 221 1.22 -0.32 -10.62
N TYR A 222 1.23 0.70 -11.48
CA TYR A 222 2.27 0.83 -12.47
C TYR A 222 3.51 1.49 -11.86
N GLY A 223 4.70 0.96 -12.13
CA GLY A 223 5.97 1.41 -11.53
C GLY A 223 6.24 0.95 -10.09
N GLU A 224 5.26 0.35 -9.42
CA GLU A 224 5.26 0.00 -7.98
C GLU A 224 6.46 -0.87 -7.52
N PHE A 225 7.13 -1.58 -8.44
CA PHE A 225 8.28 -2.44 -8.13
C PHE A 225 9.41 -2.37 -9.16
N SER A 226 9.42 -1.37 -10.05
CA SER A 226 10.45 -1.26 -11.10
C SER A 226 11.88 -1.20 -10.54
N ARG A 227 12.03 -0.64 -9.32
CA ARG A 227 13.29 -0.50 -8.60
C ARG A 227 13.44 -1.43 -7.40
N ASN A 228 12.36 -2.11 -6.97
CA ASN A 228 12.42 -3.10 -5.90
C ASN A 228 13.01 -4.45 -6.35
N SER A 229 13.37 -4.58 -7.63
CA SER A 229 14.24 -5.67 -8.08
C SER A 229 15.69 -5.28 -7.87
N LYS A 230 16.26 -5.60 -6.70
CA LYS A 230 17.65 -6.04 -6.50
C LYS A 230 17.91 -6.30 -5.01
N THR A 231 17.95 -7.58 -4.63
CA THR A 231 19.19 -8.37 -4.44
C THR A 231 18.79 -9.79 -4.08
#